data_AF-A0A7X8VSE3-F1
#
_entry.id   AF-A0A7X8VSE3-F1
#
_cell.length_a   1.000
_cell.length_b   1.000
_cell.length_c   1.000
_cell.angle_alpha   90.00
_cell.angle_beta   90.00
_cell.angle_gamma   90.00
#
_symmetry.space_group_name_H-M   'P 1'
#
loop_
_entity.id
_entity.type
_entity.pdbx_description
1 polymer ?
#
loop_
_entity_poly.entity_id
_entity_poly.type
_entity_poly.pdbx_seq_one_letter_code
_entity_poly.pdbx_strand_id
1 'polypeptide(L)'
;IGKAAKSMGFEVIDLRNSPFHYVSPKDELVLKLHQAYIKYTGDDKSPLITIGGGTYARMLKKAVAFGASFPGQVDLAHQPDEYLIIDDMLKAIAIYAESIVLLAGKRD
;
A
#
# COMPACT_ATOMS: atom_id res chain seq x y z
N ILE A 1 22.80 -15.95 4.01
CA ILE A 1 22.18 -16.98 4.89
C ILE A 1 22.70 -18.38 4.57
N GLY A 2 22.59 -18.89 3.33
CA GLY A 2 23.04 -20.25 2.97
C GLY A 2 24.47 -20.63 3.40
N LYS A 3 25.46 -19.75 3.18
CA LYS A 3 26.86 -20.00 3.62
C LYS A 3 27.00 -20.12 5.15
N ALA A 4 26.27 -19.28 5.90
CA ALA A 4 26.30 -19.28 7.37
C ALA A 4 25.55 -20.49 7.96
N ALA A 5 24.41 -20.85 7.39
CA ALA A 5 23.67 -22.05 7.78
C ALA A 5 24.52 -23.31 7.59
N LYS A 6 25.19 -23.43 6.43
CA LYS A 6 26.08 -24.56 6.13
C LYS A 6 27.23 -24.68 7.13
N SER A 7 27.84 -23.57 7.55
CA SER A 7 28.90 -23.59 8.58
C SER A 7 28.42 -24.04 9.96
N MET A 8 27.11 -24.04 10.21
CA MET A 8 26.48 -24.50 11.45
C MET A 8 25.80 -25.88 11.31
N GLY A 9 25.97 -26.56 10.17
CA GLY A 9 25.34 -27.87 9.92
C GLY A 9 23.86 -27.81 9.52
N PHE A 10 23.33 -26.63 9.17
CA PHE A 10 21.96 -26.46 8.68
C PHE A 10 21.92 -26.32 7.15
N GLU A 11 20.82 -26.75 6.55
CA GLU A 11 20.49 -26.55 5.13
C GLU A 11 19.42 -25.45 4.99
N VAL A 12 19.56 -24.60 3.98
CA VAL A 12 18.56 -23.58 3.64
C VAL A 12 17.78 -24.06 2.44
N ILE A 13 16.47 -24.21 2.61
CA ILE A 13 15.54 -24.54 1.54
C ILE A 13 14.75 -23.28 1.22
N ASP A 14 14.88 -22.76 0.00
CA ASP A 14 14.04 -21.67 -0.47
C ASP A 14 12.70 -22.25 -0.92
N LEU A 15 11.65 -21.98 -0.14
CA LEU A 15 10.30 -22.46 -0.45
C LEU A 15 9.55 -21.51 -1.37
N ARG A 16 9.80 -20.20 -1.24
CA ARG A 16 9.05 -19.14 -1.92
C ARG A 16 9.89 -17.88 -2.01
N ASN A 17 10.03 -17.39 -3.23
CA ASN A 17 10.52 -16.06 -3.51
C ASN A 17 9.46 -15.29 -4.29
N SER A 18 9.26 -14.03 -3.97
CA SER A 18 8.32 -13.18 -4.70
C SER A 18 9.04 -11.90 -5.13
N PRO A 19 9.08 -11.60 -6.45
CA PRO A 19 9.87 -10.51 -7.00
C PRO A 19 9.35 -9.14 -6.54
N PHE A 20 10.25 -8.16 -6.44
CA PHE A 20 9.85 -6.80 -6.09
C PHE A 20 8.79 -6.25 -7.07
N HIS A 21 7.90 -5.42 -6.55
CA HIS A 21 6.87 -4.74 -7.33
C HIS A 21 7.03 -3.24 -7.18
N TYR A 22 6.97 -2.51 -8.29
CA TYR A 22 7.16 -1.07 -8.31
C TYR A 22 6.32 -0.44 -9.42
N VAL A 23 5.68 0.67 -9.09
CA VAL A 23 4.94 1.52 -10.03
C VAL A 23 5.46 2.93 -9.88
N SER A 24 5.70 3.61 -10.99
CA SER A 24 6.22 4.98 -10.98
C SER A 24 5.24 5.92 -10.26
N PRO A 25 5.73 6.84 -9.41
CA PRO A 25 4.88 7.87 -8.79
C PRO A 25 4.27 8.84 -9.83
N LYS A 26 4.79 8.83 -11.06
CA LYS A 26 4.28 9.62 -12.20
C LYS A 26 3.25 8.86 -13.05
N ASP A 27 2.93 7.60 -12.73
CA ASP A 27 1.89 6.87 -13.47
C ASP A 27 0.52 7.53 -13.22
N GLU A 28 -0.32 7.61 -14.26
CA GLU A 28 -1.63 8.25 -14.20
C GLU A 28 -2.51 7.67 -13.10
N LEU A 29 -2.44 6.35 -12.87
CA LEU A 29 -3.16 5.69 -11.79
C LEU A 29 -2.76 6.30 -10.44
N VAL A 30 -1.47 6.42 -10.17
CA VAL A 30 -0.94 6.90 -8.89
C VAL A 30 -1.32 8.37 -8.69
N LEU A 31 -1.20 9.19 -9.73
CA LEU A 31 -1.57 10.61 -9.66
C LEU A 31 -3.05 10.81 -9.34
N LYS A 32 -3.96 10.03 -9.95
CA LYS A 32 -5.41 10.12 -9.67
C LYS A 32 -5.77 9.67 -8.26
N LEU A 33 -5.17 8.58 -7.78
CA LEU A 33 -5.37 8.12 -6.40
C LEU A 33 -4.84 9.15 -5.40
N HIS A 34 -3.67 9.73 -5.66
CA HIS A 34 -3.10 10.77 -4.80
C HIS A 34 -3.94 12.06 -4.80
N GLN A 35 -4.54 12.43 -5.93
CA GLN A 35 -5.49 13.54 -5.99
C GLN A 35 -6.71 13.32 -5.07
N ALA A 36 -7.28 12.10 -5.08
CA ALA A 36 -8.38 11.77 -4.17
C ALA A 36 -7.94 11.83 -2.70
N TYR A 37 -6.75 11.34 -2.38
CA TYR A 37 -6.18 11.47 -1.03
C TYR A 37 -6.11 12.94 -0.59
N ILE A 38 -5.40 13.80 -1.34
CA ILE A 38 -5.21 15.22 -1.01
C ILE A 38 -6.56 15.93 -0.82
N LYS A 39 -7.57 15.62 -1.64
CA LYS A 39 -8.90 16.24 -1.55
C LYS A 39 -9.55 16.07 -0.18
N TYR A 40 -9.41 14.89 0.45
CA TYR A 40 -10.07 14.59 1.73
C TYR A 40 -9.15 14.69 2.95
N THR A 41 -7.83 14.67 2.75
CA THR A 41 -6.87 14.82 3.86
C THR A 41 -6.30 16.22 3.97
N GLY A 42 -6.27 16.98 2.86
CA GLY A 42 -5.52 18.24 2.75
C GLY A 42 -4.00 18.06 2.81
N ASP A 43 -3.51 16.82 2.81
CA ASP A 43 -2.09 16.50 2.96
C ASP A 43 -1.44 16.30 1.58
N ASP A 44 -0.69 17.30 1.15
CA ASP A 44 0.12 17.29 -0.07
C ASP A 44 1.63 17.14 0.20
N LYS A 45 2.00 16.90 1.47
CA LYS A 45 3.40 16.87 1.92
C LYS A 45 3.91 15.46 2.15
N SER A 46 3.02 14.54 2.52
CA SER A 46 3.42 13.15 2.73
C SER A 46 3.93 12.54 1.43
N PRO A 47 5.11 11.89 1.46
CA PRO A 47 5.67 11.29 0.26
C PRO A 47 4.87 10.05 -0.15
N LEU A 48 4.86 9.78 -1.45
CA LEU A 48 4.52 8.45 -1.95
C LEU A 48 5.65 7.48 -1.57
N ILE A 49 5.30 6.34 -0.98
CA ILE A 49 6.28 5.40 -0.39
C ILE A 49 6.30 4.04 -1.07
N THR A 50 7.40 3.33 -0.88
CA THR A 50 7.50 1.87 -1.09
C THR A 50 7.66 1.19 0.27
N ILE A 51 7.07 0.01 0.42
CA ILE A 51 7.13 -0.77 1.67
C ILE A 51 7.51 -2.22 1.38
N GLY A 52 8.01 -2.93 2.40
CA GLY A 52 8.33 -4.35 2.31
C GLY A 52 7.13 -5.29 2.46
N GLY A 53 5.98 -4.77 2.91
CA GLY A 53 4.75 -5.54 3.09
C GLY A 53 4.23 -6.12 1.77
N GLY A 54 3.86 -7.40 1.77
CA GLY A 54 3.25 -8.05 0.61
C GLY A 54 1.78 -7.65 0.47
N THR A 55 1.38 -7.19 -0.72
CA THR A 55 -0.02 -6.89 -1.03
C THR A 55 -0.43 -7.55 -2.35
N TYR A 56 -1.74 -7.65 -2.61
CA TYR A 56 -2.26 -8.15 -3.89
C TYR A 56 -1.84 -7.27 -5.08
N ALA A 57 -1.38 -6.03 -4.84
CA ALA A 57 -0.93 -5.12 -5.90
C ALA A 57 0.15 -5.75 -6.80
N ARG A 58 1.02 -6.59 -6.23
CA ARG A 58 2.09 -7.25 -6.99
C ARG A 58 1.60 -8.26 -8.03
N MET A 59 0.33 -8.67 -7.96
CA MET A 59 -0.24 -9.61 -8.92
C MET A 59 -0.53 -8.95 -10.27
N LEU A 60 -0.57 -7.61 -10.32
CA LEU A 60 -0.86 -6.84 -11.53
C LEU A 60 0.29 -5.87 -11.82
N LYS A 61 0.64 -5.71 -13.11
CA LYS A 61 1.78 -4.89 -13.56
C LYS A 61 1.75 -3.45 -13.03
N LYS A 62 0.57 -2.86 -12.86
CA LYS A 62 0.39 -1.44 -12.50
C LYS A 62 -0.34 -1.18 -11.20
N ALA A 63 -0.81 -2.21 -10.49
CA ALA A 63 -1.57 -1.96 -9.26
C ALA A 63 -0.67 -1.42 -8.15
N VAL A 64 -1.25 -0.63 -7.25
CA VAL A 64 -0.57 -0.12 -6.05
C VAL A 64 -1.40 -0.46 -4.82
N ALA A 65 -0.75 -0.54 -3.66
CA ALA A 65 -1.47 -0.53 -2.39
C ALA A 65 -1.88 0.90 -2.07
N PHE A 66 -3.14 1.10 -1.69
CA PHE A 66 -3.72 2.40 -1.40
C PHE A 66 -4.82 2.22 -0.37
N GLY A 67 -4.76 2.89 0.77
CA GLY A 67 -5.78 2.70 1.79
C GLY A 67 -5.62 3.45 3.10
N ALA A 68 -6.34 2.95 4.13
CA ALA A 68 -6.77 3.68 5.31
C ALA A 68 -5.71 3.88 6.41
N SER A 69 -4.45 3.52 6.17
CA SER A 69 -3.35 3.81 7.10
C SER A 69 -2.79 5.19 6.78
N PHE A 70 -3.16 6.17 7.59
CA PHE A 70 -2.76 7.57 7.39
C PHE A 70 -1.40 7.86 8.04
N PRO A 71 -0.60 8.79 7.47
CA PRO A 71 0.67 9.20 8.05
C PRO A 71 0.54 9.62 9.52
N GLY A 72 1.44 9.13 10.37
CA GLY A 72 1.46 9.42 11.81
C GLY A 72 0.59 8.52 12.68
N GLN A 73 -0.24 7.65 12.09
CA GLN A 73 -0.93 6.61 12.85
C GLN A 73 0.03 5.49 13.27
N VAL A 74 -0.30 4.83 14.38
CA VAL A 74 0.43 3.63 14.83
C VAL A 74 0.02 2.46 13.94
N ASP A 75 1.02 1.73 13.44
CA ASP A 75 0.77 0.48 12.72
C ASP A 75 0.56 -0.65 13.73
N LEU A 76 -0.70 -1.13 13.80
CA LEU A 76 -1.13 -2.18 14.71
C LEU A 76 -1.48 -3.48 13.98
N ALA A 77 -1.29 -3.54 12.65
CA ALA A 77 -1.61 -4.74 11.90
C ALA A 77 -0.85 -5.95 12.46
N HIS A 78 -1.57 -7.02 12.77
CA HIS A 78 -1.04 -8.25 13.38
C HIS A 78 -0.52 -8.09 14.82
N GLN A 79 -0.81 -6.99 15.50
CA GLN A 79 -0.49 -6.80 16.91
C GLN A 79 -1.72 -7.07 17.80
N PRO A 80 -1.53 -7.37 19.10
CA PRO A 80 -2.63 -7.39 20.06
C PRO A 80 -3.37 -6.06 20.08
N ASP A 81 -4.67 -6.10 20.39
CA ASP A 81 -5.55 -4.93 20.49
C ASP A 81 -5.60 -4.09 19.19
N GLU A 82 -5.45 -4.72 18.02
CA GLU A 82 -5.60 -4.09 16.70
C GLU A 82 -6.98 -3.42 16.55
N TYR A 83 -6.99 -2.14 16.12
CA TYR A 83 -8.21 -1.37 15.92
C TYR A 83 -8.09 -0.39 14.74
N LEU A 84 -9.23 0.17 14.34
CA LEU A 84 -9.32 1.30 13.40
C LEU A 84 -10.05 2.48 14.05
N ILE A 85 -9.62 3.70 13.72
CA ILE A 85 -10.34 4.92 14.10
C ILE A 85 -11.53 5.09 13.15
N ILE A 86 -12.74 5.23 13.70
CA ILE A 86 -13.98 5.32 12.91
C ILE A 86 -13.93 6.50 11.92
N ASP A 87 -13.48 7.67 12.37
CA ASP A 87 -13.39 8.86 11.51
C ASP A 87 -12.43 8.66 10.33
N ASP A 88 -11.33 7.95 10.56
CA ASP A 88 -10.36 7.63 9.50
C ASP A 88 -10.90 6.56 8.54
N MET A 89 -11.69 5.61 9.05
CA MET A 89 -12.42 4.66 8.20
C MET A 89 -13.43 5.38 7.29
N LEU A 90 -14.22 6.31 7.85
CA LEU A 90 -15.18 7.10 7.06
C LEU A 90 -14.47 7.97 6.00
N LYS A 91 -13.34 8.59 6.38
CA LYS A 91 -12.50 9.35 5.45
C LYS A 91 -11.94 8.48 4.33
N ALA A 92 -11.45 7.28 4.65
CA ALA A 92 -10.97 6.32 3.66
C ALA A 92 -12.08 5.89 2.69
N ILE A 93 -13.30 5.65 3.18
CA ILE A 93 -14.46 5.35 2.32
C ILE A 93 -14.69 6.47 1.30
N ALA A 94 -14.66 7.73 1.73
CA ALA A 94 -14.82 8.87 0.83
C ALA A 94 -13.69 8.95 -0.22
N ILE A 95 -12.44 8.72 0.20
CA ILE A 95 -11.27 8.66 -0.70
C ILE A 95 -11.43 7.55 -1.73
N TYR A 96 -11.87 6.35 -1.33
CA TYR A 96 -12.09 5.24 -2.26
C TYR A 96 -13.21 5.53 -3.26
N ALA A 97 -14.33 6.09 -2.80
CA ALA A 97 -15.44 6.45 -3.68
C ALA A 97 -15.00 7.46 -4.76
N GLU A 98 -14.30 8.52 -4.36
CA GLU A 98 -13.72 9.51 -5.28
C GLU A 98 -12.74 8.85 -6.26
N SER A 99 -11.86 7.98 -5.76
CA SER A 99 -10.87 7.28 -6.58
C SER A 99 -11.52 6.45 -7.67
N ILE A 100 -12.59 5.72 -7.34
CA ILE A 100 -13.35 4.92 -8.31
C ILE A 100 -13.98 5.84 -9.36
N VAL A 101 -14.55 6.98 -8.97
CA VAL A 101 -15.12 7.96 -9.91
C VAL A 101 -14.04 8.55 -10.83
N LEU A 102 -12.88 8.94 -10.31
CA LEU A 102 -11.77 9.49 -11.10
C LEU A 102 -11.21 8.49 -12.12
N LEU A 103 -11.25 7.20 -11.79
CA LEU A 103 -10.68 6.13 -12.62
C LEU A 103 -11.67 5.51 -13.60
N ALA A 104 -12.94 5.41 -13.23
CA ALA A 104 -13.94 4.64 -13.96
C ALA A 104 -15.27 5.38 -14.18
N GLY A 105 -15.45 6.57 -13.62
CA GLY A 105 -16.61 7.41 -13.91
C GLY A 105 -16.63 7.81 -15.38
N LYS A 106 -17.80 7.64 -16.04
CA LYS A 106 -17.99 8.13 -17.40
C LYS A 106 -17.83 9.65 -17.40
N ARG A 107 -17.07 10.16 -18.37
CA ARG A 107 -17.18 11.55 -18.80
C ARG A 107 -18.26 11.55 -19.89
N ASP A 108 -19.39 12.18 -19.60
CA ASP A 108 -20.38 12.51 -20.62
C ASP A 108 -19.78 13.46 -21.66
#